data_AF-A0A7X3GFE5-F1
#
_entry.id   AF-A0A7X3GFE5-F1
#
_cell.length_a   1.000
_cell.length_b   1.000
_cell.length_c   1.000
_cell.angle_alpha   90.00
_cell.angle_beta   90.00
_cell.angle_gamma   90.00
#
_symmetry.space_group_name_H-M   'P 1'
#
loop_
_entity.id
_entity.type
_entity.pdbx_description
1 polymer ?
#
loop_
_entity_poly.entity_id
_entity_poly.type
_entity_poly.pdbx_seq_one_letter_code
_entity_poly.pdbx_strand_id
1 'polypeptide(L)'
;MEKREVYEREHVKLQEIFTDVDPSKSKLVEGLIEEAAFLRAENGVLRKTLVKTGMVKIHPSLPELQKPVEAARQYLKNLNSYAVVIKTLNGILQKNEPDYDDELDDFE
;
A
#
# COMPACT_ATOMS: atom_id res chain seq x y z
N MET A 1 0.53 16.16 -10.04
CA MET A 1 1.53 15.50 -9.20
C MET A 1 2.26 14.46 -10.02
N GLU A 2 3.56 14.66 -10.15
CA GLU A 2 4.49 13.76 -10.80
C GLU A 2 4.70 12.50 -9.97
N LYS A 3 5.11 11.41 -10.61
CA LYS A 3 5.30 10.11 -9.94
C LYS A 3 6.24 10.21 -8.73
N ARG A 4 7.32 10.96 -8.91
CA ARG A 4 8.33 11.21 -7.87
C ARG A 4 7.74 11.93 -6.65
N GLU A 5 6.92 12.96 -6.87
CA GLU A 5 6.26 13.68 -5.78
C GLU A 5 5.28 12.78 -5.00
N VAL A 6 4.58 11.87 -5.68
CA VAL A 6 3.70 10.89 -5.01
C VAL A 6 4.51 9.93 -4.16
N TYR A 7 5.65 9.46 -4.68
CA TYR A 7 6.57 8.59 -3.94
C TYR A 7 7.09 9.30 -2.69
N GLU A 8 7.70 10.48 -2.84
CA GLU A 8 8.31 11.24 -1.74
C GLU A 8 7.27 11.55 -0.65
N ARG A 9 6.06 11.97 -1.04
CA ARG A 9 4.98 12.25 -0.09
C ARG A 9 4.52 11.01 0.67
N GLU A 10 4.35 9.87 0.00
CA GLU A 10 3.92 8.64 0.69
C GLU A 10 5.04 8.09 1.57
N HIS A 11 6.30 8.18 1.13
CA HIS A 11 7.47 7.78 1.88
C HIS A 11 7.59 8.58 3.18
N VAL A 12 7.58 9.92 3.10
CA VAL A 12 7.65 10.82 4.27
C VAL A 12 6.50 10.54 5.23
N LYS A 13 5.26 10.45 4.72
CA LYS A 13 4.08 10.14 5.55
C LYS A 13 4.25 8.82 6.31
N LEU A 14 4.75 7.77 5.65
CA LEU A 14 4.95 6.46 6.28
C LEU A 14 6.11 6.49 7.28
N GLN A 15 7.20 7.21 6.98
CA GLN A 15 8.30 7.39 7.94
C GLN A 15 7.82 8.11 9.21
N GLU A 16 7.02 9.17 9.07
CA GLU A 16 6.48 9.92 10.21
C GLU A 16 5.68 9.02 11.16
N ILE A 17 4.85 8.13 10.63
CA ILE A 17 4.06 7.16 11.41
C ILE A 17 4.93 6.21 12.24
N PHE A 18 6.16 5.92 11.79
CA PHE A 18 7.08 5.01 12.45
C PHE A 18 8.15 5.73 13.30
N THR A 19 8.02 7.03 13.55
CA THR A 19 9.03 7.81 14.30
C THR A 19 9.14 7.38 15.76
N ASP A 20 8.02 7.03 16.39
CA ASP A 20 7.95 6.66 17.83
C ASP A 20 8.05 5.15 18.06
N VAL A 21 8.47 4.40 17.04
CA VAL A 21 8.59 2.94 17.06
C VAL A 21 9.98 2.56 17.57
N ASP A 22 10.07 1.48 18.37
CA ASP A 22 11.35 0.90 18.78
C ASP A 22 12.37 0.85 17.61
N PRO A 23 13.64 1.26 17.81
CA PRO A 23 14.63 1.36 16.73
C PRO A 23 14.84 0.07 15.93
N SER A 24 14.72 -1.10 16.58
CA SER A 24 14.87 -2.39 15.89
C SER A 24 13.71 -2.67 14.93
N LYS A 25 12.49 -2.29 15.33
CA LYS A 25 11.29 -2.37 14.50
C LYS A 25 11.29 -1.30 13.41
N SER A 26 11.75 -0.09 13.70
CA SER A 26 11.94 0.96 12.68
C SER A 26 12.85 0.48 11.56
N LYS A 27 14.02 -0.09 11.92
CA LYS A 27 14.97 -0.62 10.93
C LYS A 27 14.38 -1.80 10.13
N LEU A 28 13.55 -2.63 10.76
CA LEU A 28 12.90 -3.75 10.09
C LEU A 28 11.91 -3.29 8.99
N VAL A 29 11.30 -2.12 9.15
CA VAL A 29 10.24 -1.64 8.24
C VAL A 29 10.73 -0.70 7.13
N GLU A 30 11.98 -0.22 7.16
CA GLU A 30 12.51 0.73 6.16
C GLU A 30 12.22 0.28 4.72
N GLY A 31 12.58 -0.97 4.38
CA GLY A 31 12.31 -1.51 3.04
C GLY A 31 10.81 -1.64 2.71
N LEU A 32 9.97 -1.91 3.71
CA LEU A 32 8.50 -1.97 3.51
C LEU A 32 7.92 -0.58 3.23
N ILE A 33 8.46 0.46 3.86
CA ILE A 33 8.06 1.86 3.63
C ILE A 33 8.43 2.27 2.20
N GLU A 34 9.65 1.98 1.76
CA GLU A 34 10.11 2.25 0.39
C GLU A 34 9.22 1.58 -0.66
N GLU A 35 8.93 0.28 -0.48
CA GLU A 35 8.08 -0.49 -1.39
C GLU A 35 6.63 0.01 -1.40
N ALA A 36 6.08 0.36 -0.24
CA ALA A 36 4.73 0.94 -0.16
C ALA A 36 4.66 2.27 -0.92
N ALA A 37 5.63 3.16 -0.73
CA ALA A 37 5.71 4.44 -1.42
C ALA A 37 5.87 4.25 -2.95
N PHE A 38 6.71 3.30 -3.36
CA PHE A 38 6.93 2.98 -4.77
C PHE A 38 5.65 2.46 -5.43
N LEU A 39 5.00 1.47 -4.84
CA LEU A 39 3.74 0.89 -5.34
C LEU A 39 2.63 1.94 -5.39
N ARG A 40 2.57 2.85 -4.41
CA ARG A 40 1.62 3.98 -4.41
C ARG A 40 1.82 4.88 -5.63
N ALA A 41 3.07 5.23 -5.92
CA ALA A 41 3.42 6.08 -7.06
C ALA A 41 3.13 5.40 -8.40
N GLU A 42 3.51 4.12 -8.56
CA GLU A 42 3.22 3.33 -9.77
C GLU A 42 1.70 3.21 -10.01
N ASN A 43 0.95 2.93 -8.95
CA ASN A 43 -0.51 2.88 -9.02
C ASN A 43 -1.12 4.23 -9.44
N GLY A 44 -0.50 5.35 -9.07
CA GLY A 44 -0.90 6.67 -9.54
C GLY A 44 -0.77 6.82 -11.05
N VAL A 45 0.34 6.34 -11.63
CA VAL A 45 0.56 6.35 -13.08
C VAL A 45 -0.44 5.44 -13.79
N LEU A 46 -0.61 4.21 -13.32
CA LEU A 46 -1.56 3.25 -13.90
C LEU A 46 -2.99 3.78 -13.85
N ARG A 47 -3.42 4.40 -12.74
CA ARG A 47 -4.74 5.04 -12.64
C ARG A 47 -4.95 6.12 -13.69
N LYS A 48 -3.96 6.99 -13.95
CA LYS A 48 -4.07 8.03 -15.00
C LYS A 48 -4.34 7.41 -16.38
N THR A 49 -3.72 6.27 -16.69
CA THR A 49 -3.99 5.51 -17.91
C THR A 49 -5.40 4.91 -17.90
N LEU A 50 -5.78 4.27 -16.78
CA LEU A 50 -7.04 3.56 -16.64
C LEU A 50 -8.26 4.47 -16.64
N VAL A 51 -8.12 5.74 -16.23
CA VAL A 51 -9.16 6.77 -16.40
C VAL A 51 -9.50 6.99 -17.87
N LYS A 52 -8.53 6.85 -18.77
CA LYS A 52 -8.73 7.03 -20.22
C LYS A 52 -9.20 5.75 -20.91
N THR A 53 -8.65 4.60 -20.51
CA THR A 53 -8.86 3.33 -21.22
C THR A 53 -9.97 2.48 -20.63
N GLY A 54 -10.35 2.71 -19.37
CA GLY A 54 -11.09 1.75 -18.56
C GLY A 54 -10.23 0.55 -18.15
N MET A 55 -10.79 -0.29 -17.29
CA MET A 55 -10.17 -1.55 -16.81
C MET A 55 -10.39 -2.71 -17.80
N VAL A 56 -11.48 -2.64 -18.55
CA VAL A 56 -11.89 -3.63 -19.55
C VAL A 56 -12.21 -2.90 -20.84
N LYS A 57 -11.68 -3.38 -21.96
CA LYS A 57 -12.11 -2.94 -23.28
C LYS A 57 -13.41 -3.64 -23.60
N ILE A 58 -14.47 -2.85 -23.78
CA ILE A 58 -15.79 -3.32 -24.17
C ILE A 58 -15.95 -3.08 -25.67
N HIS A 59 -16.22 -4.14 -26.43
CA HIS A 59 -16.52 -4.01 -27.85
C HIS A 59 -17.90 -3.36 -28.01
N PRO A 60 -18.06 -2.33 -28.87
CA PRO A 60 -19.28 -1.53 -28.93
C PRO A 60 -20.52 -2.32 -29.36
N SER A 61 -20.35 -3.39 -30.14
CA SER A 61 -21.45 -4.19 -30.70
C SER A 61 -21.44 -5.67 -30.31
N LEU A 62 -20.36 -6.15 -29.66
CA LEU A 62 -20.16 -7.58 -29.34
C LEU A 62 -19.69 -7.71 -27.88
N PRO A 63 -20.58 -7.51 -26.89
CA PRO A 63 -20.23 -7.46 -25.48
C PRO A 63 -19.48 -8.69 -24.95
N GLU A 64 -19.60 -9.85 -25.59
CA GLU A 64 -18.89 -11.08 -25.27
C GLU A 64 -17.38 -11.02 -25.58
N LEU A 65 -16.93 -10.08 -26.42
CA LEU A 65 -15.51 -9.92 -26.80
C LEU A 65 -14.72 -9.01 -25.84
N GLN A 66 -15.19 -8.85 -24.61
CA GLN A 66 -14.53 -8.05 -23.59
C GLN A 66 -13.13 -8.58 -23.24
N LYS A 67 -12.17 -7.68 -23.06
CA LYS A 67 -10.80 -8.03 -22.65
C LYS A 67 -10.27 -7.08 -21.58
N PRO A 68 -9.69 -7.58 -20.47
CA PRO A 68 -9.00 -6.73 -19.52
C PRO A 68 -7.77 -6.10 -20.16
N VAL A 69 -7.44 -4.86 -19.76
CA VAL A 69 -6.20 -4.21 -20.20
C VAL A 69 -5.03 -4.58 -19.31
N GLU A 70 -3.81 -4.65 -19.88
CA GLU A 70 -2.61 -4.99 -19.11
C GLU A 70 -2.34 -4.01 -17.95
N ALA A 71 -2.61 -2.72 -18.17
CA ALA A 71 -2.52 -1.73 -17.11
C ALA A 71 -3.44 -2.06 -15.92
N ALA A 72 -4.62 -2.63 -16.16
CA ALA A 72 -5.56 -3.01 -15.11
C ALA A 72 -5.08 -4.24 -14.35
N ARG A 73 -4.51 -5.23 -15.07
CA ARG A 73 -3.91 -6.42 -14.48
C ARG A 73 -2.73 -6.04 -13.58
N GLN A 74 -1.84 -5.17 -14.06
CA GLN A 74 -0.70 -4.70 -13.27
C GLN A 74 -1.16 -3.87 -12.07
N TYR A 75 -2.13 -2.97 -12.27
CA TYR A 75 -2.69 -2.16 -11.19
C TYR A 75 -3.28 -3.02 -10.07
N LEU A 76 -4.04 -4.07 -10.40
CA LEU A 76 -4.59 -5.00 -9.41
C LEU A 76 -3.49 -5.74 -8.65
N LYS A 77 -2.44 -6.23 -9.35
CA LYS A 77 -1.28 -6.87 -8.71
C LYS A 77 -0.60 -5.92 -7.72
N ASN A 78 -0.29 -4.70 -8.17
CA ASN A 78 0.35 -3.69 -7.34
C ASN A 78 -0.53 -3.32 -6.14
N LEU A 79 -1.84 -3.21 -6.31
CA LEU A 79 -2.77 -2.90 -5.24
C LEU A 79 -2.78 -3.99 -4.16
N ASN A 80 -2.77 -5.26 -4.57
CA ASN A 80 -2.72 -6.39 -3.65
C ASN A 80 -1.40 -6.43 -2.87
N SER A 81 -0.26 -6.27 -3.56
CA SER A 81 1.05 -6.18 -2.91
C SER A 81 1.10 -5.01 -1.93
N TYR A 82 0.61 -3.84 -2.33
CA TYR A 82 0.54 -2.66 -1.45
C TYR A 82 -0.31 -2.94 -0.20
N ALA A 83 -1.48 -3.58 -0.35
CA ALA A 83 -2.34 -3.92 0.78
C ALA A 83 -1.66 -4.87 1.76
N VAL A 84 -0.89 -5.86 1.26
CA VAL A 84 -0.10 -6.76 2.10
C VAL A 84 0.99 -5.99 2.86
N VAL A 85 1.73 -5.12 2.18
CA VAL A 85 2.77 -4.30 2.81
C VAL A 85 2.18 -3.42 3.91
N ILE A 86 1.08 -2.70 3.64
CA ILE A 86 0.40 -1.86 4.63
C ILE A 86 -0.11 -2.69 5.81
N LYS A 87 -0.66 -3.88 5.57
CA LYS A 87 -1.10 -4.77 6.65
C LYS A 87 0.07 -5.20 7.55
N THR A 88 1.22 -5.53 6.95
CA THR A 88 2.43 -5.91 7.68
C THR A 88 2.95 -4.74 8.52
N LEU A 89 3.03 -3.54 7.93
CA LEU A 89 3.39 -2.30 8.64
C LEU A 89 2.46 -2.06 9.84
N ASN A 90 1.14 -2.16 9.64
CA ASN A 90 0.17 -1.96 10.71
C ASN A 90 0.31 -3.00 11.84
N GLY A 91 0.60 -4.26 11.50
CA GLY A 91 0.83 -5.30 12.51
C GLY A 91 2.07 -5.05 13.37
N ILE A 92 3.09 -4.39 12.82
CA ILE A 92 4.30 -4.01 13.58
C ILE A 92 4.00 -2.83 14.50
N LEU A 93 3.19 -1.86 14.05
CA LEU A 93 2.73 -0.74 14.87
C LEU A 93 1.90 -1.20 16.08
N GLN A 94 0.94 -2.12 15.87
CA GLN A 94 0.09 -2.63 16.95
C GLN A 94 0.88 -3.38 18.02
N LYS A 95 1.89 -4.16 17.63
CA LYS A 95 2.81 -4.83 18.58
C LYS A 95 3.76 -3.88 19.29
N ASN A 96 3.67 -2.59 19.03
CA ASN A 96 4.45 -1.55 19.68
C ASN A 96 3.66 -0.79 20.74
N GLU A 97 2.34 -0.97 20.79
CA GLU A 97 1.54 -0.53 21.92
C GLU A 97 1.86 -1.47 23.10
N PRO A 98 2.06 -0.95 24.32
CA PRO A 98 2.11 -1.80 25.51
C PRO A 98 0.82 -2.61 25.59
N ASP A 99 0.92 -3.93 25.78
CA ASP A 99 -0.24 -4.75 26.17
C ASP A 99 -0.70 -4.26 27.55
N TYR A 100 -1.63 -3.31 27.58
CA TYR A 100 -2.29 -2.84 28.80
C TYR A 100 -3.29 -3.87 29.37
N ASP A 101 -3.42 -5.04 28.73
CA ASP A 101 -4.29 -6.14 29.18
C ASP A 101 -3.60 -7.12 30.14
N ASP A 102 -2.27 -7.06 30.31
CA ASP A 102 -1.52 -7.97 31.21
C ASP A 102 -1.47 -7.49 32.69
N GLU A 103 -2.06 -6.35 33.04
CA GLU A 103 -2.10 -5.84 34.44
C GLU A 103 -3.35 -6.29 35.25
N LEU A 104 -4.23 -7.12 34.67
CA LEU A 104 -5.42 -7.63 35.36
C LEU A 104 -5.30 -9.06 35.91
N ASP A 105 -4.17 -9.75 35.67
CA ASP A 105 -3.97 -11.15 36.09
C ASP A 105 -3.31 -11.29 37.49
N ASP A 106 -2.94 -10.17 38.13
CA ASP A 106 -2.29 -10.14 39.46
C ASP A 106 -3.28 -9.97 40.64
N PHE A 107 -4.59 -10.11 40.41
CA PHE A 107 -5.65 -9.94 41.43
C PHE A 107 -6.57 -11.16 41.67
N GLU A 108 -6.14 -12.38 41.31
CA GLU A 108 -6.81 -13.63 41.74
C GLU A 108 -6.06 -14.39 42.86
#